data_AF-A0A1B0AJU7-F1
#
_entry.id   AF-A0A1B0AJU7-F1
#
_cell.length_a   1.000
_cell.length_b   1.000
_cell.length_c   1.000
_cell.angle_alpha   90.00
_cell.angle_beta   90.00
_cell.angle_gamma   90.00
#
_symmetry.space_group_name_H-M   'P 1'
#
loop_
_entity.id
_entity.type
_entity.pdbx_description
1 polymer ?
#
loop_
_entity_poly.entity_id
_entity_poly.type
_entity_poly.pdbx_seq_one_letter_code
_entity_poly.pdbx_strand_id
1 'polypeptide(L)'
;MIRRTDLFSDELYNSGPSTSAHARLIEQLEKVNAEKDELQRHLAVYEGQAVGPQPDSVVPDVEELREVVKCLTPEGKIVHLCFDEGFTNNQAVYSRRTDTLIGCGYTDERKKKTRTRKTMLVFAVRSLRSDYECVGLF
;
A
#
# COMPACT_ATOMS: atom_id res chain seq x y z
N MET A 1 -17.43 58.74 60.36
CA MET A 1 -16.21 58.86 59.55
C MET A 1 -15.92 57.49 58.94
N ILE A 2 -15.68 57.44 57.65
CA ILE A 2 -15.75 56.29 56.73
C ILE A 2 -14.68 55.22 57.01
N ARG A 3 -15.05 53.92 56.89
CA ARG A 3 -14.35 52.80 56.20
C ARG A 3 -15.01 51.46 56.59
N ARG A 4 -15.22 50.47 55.74
CA ARG A 4 -15.39 50.27 54.29
C ARG A 4 -15.82 48.79 54.22
N THR A 5 -16.92 48.51 53.52
CA THR A 5 -17.47 47.22 53.07
C THR A 5 -16.74 45.93 53.46
N ASP A 6 -17.51 45.07 54.13
CA ASP A 6 -17.30 43.64 54.28
C ASP A 6 -17.13 42.91 52.94
N LEU A 7 -16.59 41.68 53.06
CA LEU A 7 -16.58 40.59 52.08
C LEU A 7 -15.46 40.64 51.04
N PHE A 8 -14.30 40.14 51.49
CA PHE A 8 -13.30 39.56 50.62
C PHE A 8 -13.89 38.38 49.82
N SER A 9 -13.89 38.57 48.51
CA SER A 9 -13.63 37.59 47.45
C SER A 9 -14.37 36.25 47.48
N ASP A 10 -15.42 36.24 46.64
CA ASP A 10 -15.75 35.12 45.75
C ASP A 10 -14.50 34.46 45.12
N GLU A 11 -14.71 33.20 44.69
CA GLU A 11 -13.78 32.27 44.03
C GLU A 11 -13.13 31.19 44.91
N LEU A 12 -13.93 30.57 45.77
CA LEU A 12 -13.77 29.12 45.98
C LEU A 12 -14.33 28.40 44.75
N TYR A 13 -13.42 28.16 43.82
CA TYR A 13 -13.51 27.30 42.64
C TYR A 13 -14.20 25.97 43.00
N ASN A 14 -15.53 25.96 42.90
CA ASN A 14 -16.34 24.74 42.91
C ASN A 14 -16.08 24.00 41.59
N SER A 15 -14.96 23.31 41.50
CA SER A 15 -14.71 22.31 40.47
C SER A 15 -13.81 21.25 41.08
N GLY A 16 -14.44 20.34 41.83
CA GLY A 16 -13.83 19.05 42.14
C GLY A 16 -13.42 18.35 40.84
N PRO A 17 -12.38 17.49 40.86
CA PRO A 17 -11.95 16.80 39.65
C PRO A 17 -13.11 15.97 39.14
N SER A 18 -13.53 16.19 37.89
CA SER A 18 -14.45 15.29 37.21
C SER A 18 -13.71 13.97 37.00
N THR A 19 -13.78 13.10 38.02
CA THR A 19 -13.00 11.86 38.17
C THR A 19 -13.18 10.94 36.95
N SER A 20 -14.33 11.04 36.29
CA SER A 20 -14.67 10.33 35.06
C SER A 20 -13.85 10.78 33.84
N ALA A 21 -13.62 12.09 33.65
CA ALA A 21 -12.89 12.60 32.49
C ALA A 21 -11.39 12.26 32.56
N HIS A 22 -10.80 12.34 33.77
CA HIS A 22 -9.40 11.99 33.97
C HIS A 22 -9.15 10.48 33.82
N ALA A 23 -10.05 9.63 34.35
CA ALA A 23 -9.99 8.19 34.18
C ALA A 23 -10.06 7.79 32.69
N ARG A 24 -10.93 8.44 31.92
CA ARG A 24 -11.07 8.16 30.47
C ARG A 24 -9.81 8.50 29.68
N LEU A 25 -9.08 9.55 30.06
CA LEU A 25 -7.82 9.91 29.40
C LEU A 25 -6.71 8.90 29.72
N ILE A 26 -6.66 8.39 30.95
CA ILE A 26 -5.69 7.38 31.36
C ILE A 26 -5.92 6.09 30.58
N GLU A 27 -7.17 5.62 30.49
CA GLU A 27 -7.53 4.42 29.73
C GLU A 27 -7.18 4.54 28.24
N GLN A 28 -7.41 5.72 27.64
CA GLN A 28 -7.01 5.97 26.25
C GLN A 28 -5.49 5.95 26.07
N LEU A 29 -4.73 6.48 27.02
CA LEU A 29 -3.26 6.50 26.95
C LEU A 29 -2.68 5.08 27.08
N GLU A 30 -3.23 4.28 27.99
CA GLU A 30 -2.85 2.86 28.16
C GLU A 30 -3.14 2.07 26.89
N LYS A 31 -4.31 2.28 26.28
CA LYS A 31 -4.67 1.63 25.02
C LYS A 31 -3.71 1.99 23.88
N VAL A 32 -3.40 3.27 23.71
CA VAL A 32 -2.46 3.73 22.66
C VAL A 32 -1.06 3.17 22.90
N ASN A 33 -0.61 3.09 24.15
CA ASN A 33 0.68 2.48 24.47
C ASN A 33 0.70 0.99 24.15
N ALA A 34 -0.37 0.24 24.45
CA ALA A 34 -0.46 -1.17 24.11
C ALA A 34 -0.42 -1.41 22.60
N GLU A 35 -1.14 -0.60 21.81
CA GLU A 35 -1.12 -0.67 20.34
C GLU A 35 0.27 -0.36 19.77
N LYS A 36 0.95 0.64 20.33
CA LYS A 36 2.32 1.00 19.95
C LYS A 36 3.30 -0.14 20.21
N ASP A 37 3.20 -0.81 21.36
CA ASP A 37 4.08 -1.92 21.73
C ASP A 37 3.79 -3.19 20.91
N GLU A 38 2.55 -3.43 20.49
CA GLU A 38 2.18 -4.49 19.55
C GLU A 38 2.78 -4.25 18.16
N LEU A 39 2.65 -3.03 17.62
CA LEU A 39 3.25 -2.65 16.34
C LEU A 39 4.77 -2.77 16.37
N GLN A 40 5.40 -2.35 17.47
CA GLN A 40 6.85 -2.43 17.64
C GLN A 40 7.33 -3.90 17.67
N ARG A 41 6.59 -4.81 18.31
CA ARG A 41 6.87 -6.25 18.28
C ARG A 41 6.72 -6.84 16.88
N HIS A 42 5.68 -6.44 16.13
CA HIS A 42 5.50 -6.88 14.76
C HIS A 42 6.65 -6.43 13.85
N LEU A 43 7.11 -5.19 13.97
CA LEU A 43 8.24 -4.67 13.19
C LEU A 43 9.54 -5.43 13.48
N ALA A 44 9.84 -5.72 14.75
CA ALA A 44 11.03 -6.48 15.14
C ALA A 44 11.05 -7.91 14.58
N VAL A 45 9.88 -8.55 14.48
CA VAL A 45 9.73 -9.88 13.84
C VAL A 45 10.03 -9.80 12.34
N TYR A 46 9.67 -8.70 11.68
CA TYR A 46 9.93 -8.51 10.26
C TYR A 46 11.38 -8.12 9.94
N GLU A 47 12.05 -7.36 10.82
CA GLU A 47 13.47 -7.02 10.68
C GLU A 47 14.41 -8.23 10.87
N GLY A 48 14.03 -9.20 11.71
CA GLY A 48 14.83 -10.41 11.97
C GLY A 48 14.83 -11.46 10.86
N GLN A 49 14.01 -11.30 9.81
CA GLN A 49 13.82 -12.30 8.77
C GLN A 49 14.64 -11.95 7.51
N ALA A 50 15.92 -12.31 7.54
CA ALA A 50 16.88 -12.11 6.46
C ALA A 50 16.62 -13.04 5.24
N VAL A 51 16.46 -12.40 4.09
CA VAL A 51 16.83 -12.79 2.70
C VAL A 51 16.65 -14.27 2.32
N GLY A 52 15.51 -14.58 1.68
CA GLY A 52 15.35 -15.75 0.81
C GLY A 52 15.71 -15.43 -0.65
N PRO A 53 15.94 -16.45 -1.51
CA PRO A 53 16.57 -16.28 -2.83
C PRO A 53 15.71 -15.44 -3.78
N GLN A 54 16.38 -14.61 -4.57
CA GLN A 54 15.77 -13.84 -5.65
C GLN A 54 14.99 -14.73 -6.63
N PRO A 55 13.81 -14.31 -7.11
CA PRO A 55 13.46 -14.55 -8.50
C PRO A 55 14.30 -13.61 -9.37
N ASP A 56 15.02 -14.18 -10.34
CA ASP A 56 15.64 -13.46 -11.44
C ASP A 56 14.56 -12.65 -12.17
N SER A 57 14.38 -11.40 -11.77
CA SER A 57 13.70 -10.41 -12.59
C SER A 57 14.67 -10.05 -13.69
N VAL A 58 14.70 -10.84 -14.75
CA VAL A 58 15.34 -10.48 -16.02
C VAL A 58 14.64 -9.21 -16.48
N VAL A 59 15.22 -8.05 -16.18
CA VAL A 59 14.84 -6.81 -16.83
C VAL A 59 15.33 -6.98 -18.26
N PRO A 60 14.43 -7.13 -19.26
CA PRO A 60 14.88 -7.29 -20.63
C PRO A 60 15.67 -6.04 -21.03
N ASP A 61 16.85 -6.23 -21.63
CA ASP A 61 17.66 -5.14 -22.14
C ASP A 61 16.91 -4.45 -23.28
N VAL A 62 16.37 -3.27 -22.97
CA VAL A 62 15.53 -2.48 -23.90
C VAL A 62 16.36 -1.98 -25.08
N GLU A 63 17.66 -1.73 -24.90
CA GLU A 63 18.53 -1.29 -25.99
C GLU A 63 18.87 -2.45 -26.94
N GLU A 64 19.14 -3.63 -26.41
CA GLU A 64 19.34 -4.83 -27.23
C GLU A 64 18.08 -5.14 -28.06
N LEU A 65 16.90 -5.09 -27.43
CA LEU A 65 15.62 -5.28 -28.12
C LEU A 65 15.40 -4.22 -29.21
N ARG A 66 15.79 -2.97 -28.96
CA ARG A 66 15.66 -1.87 -29.91
C ARG A 66 16.53 -2.08 -31.15
N GLU A 67 17.76 -2.59 -30.98
CA GLU A 67 18.62 -2.95 -32.12
C GLU A 67 18.03 -4.11 -32.93
N VAL A 68 17.51 -5.15 -32.28
CA VAL A 68 16.82 -6.26 -32.96
C VAL A 68 15.63 -5.75 -33.77
N VAL A 69 14.82 -4.85 -33.22
CA VAL A 69 13.66 -4.26 -33.93
C VAL A 69 14.09 -3.44 -35.13
N LYS A 70 15.24 -2.76 -35.09
CA LYS A 70 15.77 -2.03 -36.26
C LYS A 70 16.11 -2.97 -37.42
N CYS A 71 16.62 -4.16 -37.12
CA CYS A 71 16.97 -5.18 -38.10
C CYS A 71 15.75 -5.88 -38.74
N LEU A 72 14.54 -5.71 -38.19
CA LEU A 72 13.32 -6.27 -38.78
C LEU A 72 12.95 -5.57 -40.10
N THR A 73 12.52 -6.35 -41.09
CA THR A 73 11.90 -5.80 -42.30
C THR A 73 10.57 -5.10 -41.94
N PRO A 74 10.05 -4.20 -42.81
CA PRO A 74 8.74 -3.57 -42.58
C PRO A 74 7.63 -4.58 -42.29
N GLU A 75 7.63 -5.73 -42.96
CA GLU A 75 6.66 -6.81 -42.77
C GLU A 75 6.89 -7.55 -41.44
N GLY A 76 8.16 -7.71 -41.03
CA GLY A 76 8.52 -8.30 -39.74
C GLY A 76 8.15 -7.43 -38.54
N LYS A 77 7.84 -6.15 -38.74
CA LYS A 77 7.33 -5.24 -37.71
C LYS A 77 5.82 -5.31 -37.54
N ILE A 78 5.11 -6.01 -38.43
CA ILE A 78 3.66 -6.15 -38.34
C ILE A 78 3.34 -7.23 -37.30
N VAL A 79 2.69 -6.79 -36.23
CA VAL A 79 2.29 -7.63 -35.10
C VAL A 79 0.79 -7.59 -34.87
N HIS A 80 0.26 -8.68 -34.35
CA HIS A 80 -1.09 -8.76 -33.80
C HIS A 80 -1.00 -8.56 -32.29
N LEU A 81 -1.71 -7.57 -31.77
CA LEU A 81 -1.84 -7.29 -30.34
C LEU A 81 -3.20 -7.78 -29.87
N CYS A 82 -3.19 -8.79 -29.01
CA CYS A 82 -4.39 -9.36 -28.40
C CYS A 82 -4.50 -8.87 -26.96
N PHE A 83 -5.71 -8.56 -26.52
CA PHE A 83 -6.04 -8.28 -25.12
C PHE A 83 -7.06 -9.29 -24.62
N ASP A 84 -6.93 -9.72 -23.39
CA ASP A 84 -7.90 -10.58 -22.72
C ASP A 84 -7.96 -10.29 -21.21
N GLU A 85 -9.04 -10.67 -20.56
CA GLU A 85 -9.18 -10.57 -19.11
C GLU A 85 -9.03 -11.94 -18.45
N GLY A 86 -7.93 -12.14 -17.72
CA GLY A 86 -7.70 -13.34 -16.93
C GLY A 86 -8.30 -13.22 -15.54
N PHE A 87 -9.08 -14.21 -15.10
CA PHE A 87 -9.57 -14.27 -13.72
C PHE A 87 -8.43 -14.52 -12.74
N THR A 88 -8.41 -13.75 -11.65
CA THR A 88 -7.47 -13.96 -10.55
C THR A 88 -8.08 -14.89 -9.50
N ASN A 89 -7.24 -15.35 -8.58
CA ASN A 89 -7.69 -16.07 -7.38
C ASN A 89 -8.34 -15.16 -6.31
N ASN A 90 -8.61 -13.89 -6.62
CA ASN A 90 -9.12 -12.87 -5.70
C ASN A 90 -8.26 -12.65 -4.44
N GLN A 91 -6.96 -12.94 -4.51
CA GLN A 91 -6.02 -12.73 -3.39
C GLN A 91 -5.12 -11.53 -3.65
N ALA A 92 -4.80 -10.81 -2.58
CA ALA A 92 -3.75 -9.80 -2.59
C ALA A 92 -2.51 -10.39 -1.92
N VAL A 93 -1.35 -10.23 -2.55
CA VAL A 93 -0.07 -10.74 -2.04
C VAL A 93 0.86 -9.55 -1.82
N TYR A 94 1.34 -9.41 -0.59
CA TYR A 94 2.35 -8.40 -0.27
C TYR A 94 3.75 -8.95 -0.60
N SER A 95 4.47 -8.25 -1.48
CA SER A 95 5.87 -8.49 -1.78
C SER A 95 6.72 -7.54 -0.95
N ARG A 96 7.42 -8.07 0.07
CA ARG A 96 8.37 -7.29 0.87
C ARG A 96 9.55 -6.79 0.03
N ARG A 97 9.97 -7.56 -0.99
CA ARG A 97 11.12 -7.23 -1.84
C ARG A 97 10.95 -5.89 -2.58
N THR A 98 9.74 -5.65 -3.08
CA THR A 98 9.42 -4.47 -3.89
C THR A 98 8.56 -3.47 -3.11
N ASP A 99 8.29 -3.75 -1.83
CA ASP A 99 7.32 -3.04 -1.00
C ASP A 99 5.99 -2.77 -1.73
N THR A 100 5.42 -3.83 -2.33
CA THR A 100 4.24 -3.70 -3.21
C THR A 100 3.16 -4.71 -2.85
N LEU A 101 1.91 -4.28 -2.83
CA LEU A 101 0.74 -5.14 -2.68
C LEU A 101 0.15 -5.50 -4.06
N ILE A 102 0.39 -6.73 -4.52
CA ILE A 102 0.00 -7.25 -5.84
C ILE A 102 -1.44 -7.80 -5.77
N GLY A 103 -2.21 -7.67 -6.85
CA GLY A 103 -3.56 -8.24 -6.94
C GLY A 103 -4.65 -7.41 -6.27
N CYS A 104 -4.36 -6.17 -5.85
CA CYS A 104 -5.34 -5.24 -5.31
C CYS A 104 -5.38 -3.91 -6.08
N GLY A 105 -6.50 -3.20 -5.97
CA GLY A 105 -6.67 -1.86 -6.51
C GLY A 105 -7.45 -0.98 -5.53
N TYR A 106 -7.33 0.34 -5.69
CA TYR A 106 -8.15 1.28 -4.94
C TYR A 106 -9.55 1.35 -5.55
N THR A 107 -10.56 1.37 -4.68
CA THR A 107 -11.97 1.49 -5.07
C THR A 107 -12.48 2.92 -5.03
N ASP A 108 -11.69 3.82 -4.44
CA ASP A 108 -11.97 5.24 -4.33
C ASP A 108 -10.75 6.04 -4.80
N GLU A 109 -11.00 7.20 -5.42
CA GLU A 109 -9.93 8.11 -5.88
C GLU A 109 -9.06 8.62 -4.74
N ARG A 110 -9.62 8.68 -3.53
CA ARG A 110 -8.91 9.07 -2.30
C ARG A 110 -8.02 7.95 -1.76
N LYS A 111 -8.00 6.77 -2.41
CA LYS A 111 -7.15 5.62 -2.11
C LYS A 111 -7.27 5.11 -0.67
N LYS A 112 -8.46 5.23 -0.05
CA LYS A 112 -8.71 4.82 1.33
C LYS A 112 -9.19 3.38 1.44
N LYS A 113 -9.74 2.82 0.36
CA LYS A 113 -10.31 1.46 0.34
C LYS A 113 -9.67 0.64 -0.76
N THR A 114 -8.99 -0.43 -0.38
CA THR A 114 -8.46 -1.42 -1.30
C THR A 114 -9.47 -2.55 -1.49
N ARG A 115 -9.46 -3.14 -2.69
CA ARG A 115 -10.19 -4.36 -3.00
C ARG A 115 -9.33 -5.25 -3.88
N THR A 116 -9.47 -6.55 -3.72
CA THR A 116 -8.83 -7.53 -4.60
C THR A 116 -9.38 -7.39 -6.02
N ARG A 117 -8.47 -7.39 -7.00
CA ARG A 117 -8.82 -7.36 -8.42
C ARG A 117 -9.36 -8.73 -8.80
N LYS A 118 -10.56 -8.78 -9.39
CA LYS A 118 -11.19 -10.04 -9.83
C LYS A 118 -10.61 -10.55 -11.15
N THR A 119 -10.24 -9.62 -12.02
CA THR A 119 -9.61 -9.89 -13.30
C THR A 119 -8.34 -9.06 -13.44
N MET A 120 -7.41 -9.53 -14.26
CA MET A 120 -6.24 -8.79 -14.73
C MET A 120 -6.28 -8.75 -16.25
N LEU A 121 -5.89 -7.62 -16.82
CA LEU A 121 -5.74 -7.49 -18.26
C LEU A 121 -4.43 -8.15 -18.68
N VAL A 122 -4.54 -9.13 -19.57
CA VAL A 122 -3.44 -9.83 -20.22
C VAL A 122 -3.33 -9.29 -21.63
N PHE A 123 -2.12 -9.12 -22.12
CA PHE A 123 -1.91 -8.85 -23.54
C PHE A 123 -0.87 -9.78 -24.12
N ALA A 124 -1.05 -10.13 -25.39
CA ALA A 124 -0.10 -10.90 -26.17
C ALA A 124 0.24 -10.15 -27.46
N VAL A 125 1.53 -10.11 -27.80
CA VAL A 125 2.03 -9.59 -29.07
C VAL A 125 2.56 -10.76 -29.87
N ARG A 126 2.00 -10.98 -31.05
CA ARG A 126 2.43 -12.05 -31.95
C ARG A 126 2.84 -11.48 -33.30
N SER A 127 3.97 -11.91 -33.85
CA SER A 127 4.30 -11.58 -35.25
C SER A 127 3.30 -12.23 -36.19
N LEU A 128 2.95 -11.56 -37.29
CA LEU A 128 2.18 -12.21 -38.35
C LEU A 128 3.01 -13.14 -39.25
N ARG A 129 4.35 -13.06 -39.18
CA ARG A 129 5.24 -13.83 -40.07
C ARG A 129 6.33 -14.62 -39.38
N SER A 130 6.53 -14.39 -38.10
CA SER A 130 7.57 -15.03 -37.31
C SER A 130 6.91 -15.79 -36.15
N ASP A 131 7.51 -16.85 -35.65
CA ASP A 131 6.93 -17.65 -34.57
C ASP A 131 7.14 -17.03 -33.17
N TYR A 132 7.45 -15.72 -33.08
CA TYR A 132 7.62 -15.06 -31.78
C TYR A 132 6.28 -14.59 -31.18
N GLU A 133 6.12 -14.85 -29.89
CA GLU A 133 4.98 -14.46 -29.06
C GLU A 133 5.49 -13.90 -27.72
N CYS A 134 5.05 -12.69 -27.37
CA CYS A 134 5.35 -12.04 -26.10
C CYS A 134 4.05 -11.90 -25.30
N VAL A 135 4.06 -12.28 -24.02
CA VAL A 135 2.88 -12.19 -23.14
C VAL A 135 3.21 -11.30 -21.93
N GLY A 136 2.31 -10.38 -21.59
CA GLY A 136 2.44 -9.45 -20.47
C GLY A 136 1.15 -9.25 -19.69
N LEU A 137 1.27 -8.73 -18.47
CA LEU A 137 0.18 -8.46 -17.52
C LEU A 137 0.16 -6.98 -17.09
N PHE A 138 -1.02 -6.40 -16.87
CA PHE A 138 -1.26 -5.03 -16.37
C PHE A 138 -1.91 -4.98 -14.97
#